data_AF-A0AAU1M4L0-F1
#
_entry.id   AF-A0AAU1M4L0-F1
#
_cell.length_a   1.000
_cell.length_b   1.000
_cell.length_c   1.000
_cell.angle_alpha   90.00
_cell.angle_beta   90.00
_cell.angle_gamma   90.00
#
_symmetry.space_group_name_H-M   'P 1'
#
loop_
_entity.id
_entity.type
_entity.pdbx_description
1 polymer ?
#
loop_
_entity_poly.entity_id
_entity_poly.type
_entity_poly.pdbx_seq_one_letter_code
_entity_poly.pdbx_strand_id
1 'polypeptide(L)'
;MGILAELEADMAELSTPTRVYVAVGRFNDPEPDLPELAGQIRALLSAIAADDAWQRFLPGYTPPSVPEIRASLEAVETHAAASFLAQVAAVDLVWPSHRHLPVETAERAAARVVSLLGSAATWWTNHDAGCGAVNGLTPLFDSLLAGTDGVHFVLALQMADD
;
A
#
# COMPACT_ATOMS: atom_id res chain seq x y z
N MET A 1 -3.31 -24.12 -0.46
CA MET A 1 -2.09 -23.29 -0.42
C MET A 1 -1.99 -22.72 0.99
N GLY A 2 -0.86 -22.12 1.38
CA GLY A 2 -0.81 -21.36 2.63
C GLY A 2 -1.36 -19.95 2.40
N ILE A 3 -1.97 -19.32 3.41
CA ILE A 3 -2.53 -17.95 3.33
C ILE A 3 -1.54 -16.97 2.69
N LEU A 4 -0.26 -17.03 3.07
CA LEU A 4 0.78 -16.15 2.50
C LEU A 4 0.91 -16.27 0.98
N ALA A 5 0.89 -17.49 0.43
CA ALA A 5 1.02 -17.69 -1.02
C ALA A 5 -0.23 -17.22 -1.78
N GLU A 6 -1.40 -17.26 -1.14
CA GLU A 6 -2.65 -16.73 -1.71
C GLU A 6 -2.63 -15.20 -1.70
N LEU A 7 -2.20 -14.59 -0.59
CA LEU A 7 -1.96 -13.15 -0.51
C LEU A 7 -0.92 -12.68 -1.54
N GLU A 8 0.17 -13.42 -1.74
CA GLU A 8 1.18 -13.12 -2.76
C GLU A 8 0.58 -13.11 -4.18
N ALA A 9 -0.21 -14.12 -4.52
CA ALA A 9 -0.85 -14.19 -5.83
C ALA A 9 -1.84 -13.03 -6.03
N ASP A 10 -2.68 -12.75 -5.04
CA ASP A 10 -3.70 -11.70 -5.14
C ASP A 10 -3.09 -10.29 -5.14
N MET A 11 -2.06 -10.03 -4.34
CA MET A 11 -1.35 -8.75 -4.35
C MET A 11 -0.57 -8.56 -5.66
N ALA A 12 -0.04 -9.63 -6.27
CA ALA A 12 0.60 -9.53 -7.57
C ALA A 12 -0.39 -9.11 -8.69
N GLU A 13 -1.66 -9.52 -8.61
CA GLU A 13 -2.71 -9.04 -9.54
C GLU A 13 -3.00 -7.55 -9.40
N LEU A 14 -2.75 -6.96 -8.23
CA LEU A 14 -2.93 -5.54 -7.94
C LEU A 14 -1.72 -4.68 -8.33
N SER A 15 -0.57 -5.30 -8.64
CA SER A 15 0.63 -4.57 -9.02
C SER A 15 0.60 -4.18 -10.50
N THR A 16 1.06 -2.97 -10.79
CA THR A 16 1.29 -2.49 -12.16
C THR A 16 2.73 -1.99 -12.25
N PRO A 17 3.51 -2.42 -13.26
CA PRO A 17 4.89 -1.98 -13.44
C PRO A 17 5.02 -0.46 -13.33
N THR A 18 5.99 -0.03 -12.53
CA THR A 18 6.36 1.39 -12.33
C THR A 18 5.22 2.31 -11.89
N ARG A 19 4.11 1.77 -11.37
CA ARG A 19 2.95 2.56 -10.94
C ARG A 19 2.40 2.10 -9.60
N VAL A 20 2.20 0.79 -9.42
CA VAL A 20 1.66 0.22 -8.18
C VAL A 20 2.62 -0.85 -7.67
N TYR A 21 3.30 -0.52 -6.58
CA TYR A 21 4.23 -1.39 -5.87
C TYR A 21 3.50 -2.09 -4.74
N VAL A 22 3.73 -3.39 -4.60
CA VAL A 22 3.10 -4.20 -3.56
C VAL A 22 4.17 -4.87 -2.72
N ALA A 23 3.86 -5.08 -1.45
CA ALA A 23 4.62 -5.95 -0.57
C ALA A 23 3.66 -6.79 0.27
N VAL A 24 4.09 -8.00 0.56
CA VAL A 24 3.33 -8.99 1.31
C VAL A 24 4.32 -9.84 2.08
N GLY A 25 3.95 -10.25 3.28
CA GLY A 25 4.85 -11.05 4.08
C GLY A 25 4.25 -11.46 5.41
N ARG A 26 5.12 -12.01 6.24
CA ARG A 26 4.86 -12.27 7.65
C ARG A 26 5.71 -11.36 8.48
N PHE A 27 5.16 -10.96 9.61
CA PHE A 27 5.95 -10.30 10.63
C PHE A 27 6.89 -11.27 11.31
N ASN A 28 8.01 -10.73 11.82
CA ASN A 28 9.00 -11.51 12.55
C ASN A 28 8.68 -11.56 14.04
N ASP A 29 8.02 -10.52 14.56
CA ASP A 29 7.54 -10.49 15.94
C ASP A 29 6.23 -11.30 16.07
N PRO A 30 6.05 -12.10 17.13
CA PRO A 30 4.78 -12.77 17.43
C PRO A 30 3.62 -11.81 17.77
N GLU A 31 3.88 -10.56 18.17
CA GLU A 31 2.86 -9.52 18.41
C GLU A 31 3.20 -8.22 17.69
N PRO A 32 3.16 -8.23 16.36
CA PRO A 32 3.58 -7.09 15.56
C PRO A 32 2.54 -5.98 15.62
N ASP A 33 3.03 -4.77 15.82
CA ASP A 33 2.22 -3.56 15.89
C ASP A 33 2.57 -2.58 14.75
N LEU A 34 1.97 -1.39 14.80
CA LEU A 34 2.12 -0.36 13.78
C LEU A 34 3.61 0.00 13.46
N PRO A 35 4.55 0.05 14.42
CA PRO A 35 5.99 0.12 14.17
C PRO A 35 6.56 -0.88 13.15
N GLU A 36 6.23 -2.17 13.25
CA GLU A 36 6.78 -3.17 12.32
C GLU A 36 6.20 -2.96 10.92
N LEU A 37 4.89 -2.67 10.82
CA LEU A 37 4.23 -2.32 9.55
C LEU A 37 4.86 -1.07 8.90
N ALA A 38 5.13 -0.03 9.69
CA ALA A 38 5.82 1.18 9.22
C ALA A 38 7.26 0.89 8.77
N GLY A 39 7.94 -0.09 9.39
CA GLY A 39 9.21 -0.63 8.91
C GLY A 39 9.10 -1.26 7.52
N GLN A 40 8.04 -2.04 7.27
CA GLN A 40 7.77 -2.63 5.96
C GLN A 40 7.44 -1.58 4.90
N ILE A 41 6.65 -0.54 5.26
CA ILE A 41 6.39 0.61 4.38
C ILE A 41 7.70 1.31 4.01
N ARG A 42 8.57 1.56 4.99
CA ARG A 42 9.89 2.16 4.75
C ARG A 42 10.76 1.32 3.82
N ALA A 43 10.72 -0.01 3.97
CA ALA A 43 11.42 -0.93 3.08
C ALA A 43 10.89 -0.85 1.64
N LEU A 44 9.56 -0.80 1.47
CA LEU A 44 8.93 -0.62 0.16
C LEU A 44 9.33 0.71 -0.49
N LEU A 45 9.30 1.81 0.28
CA LEU A 45 9.76 3.13 -0.19
C LEU A 45 11.24 3.11 -0.60
N SER A 46 12.09 2.38 0.13
CA SER A 46 13.50 2.22 -0.22
C SER A 46 13.68 1.46 -1.54
N ALA A 47 12.84 0.43 -1.79
CA ALA A 47 12.85 -0.31 -3.04
C ALA A 47 12.40 0.56 -4.23
N ILE A 48 11.38 1.39 -4.04
CA ILE A 48 10.92 2.36 -5.05
C ILE A 48 12.01 3.40 -5.36
N ALA A 49 12.67 3.93 -4.32
CA ALA A 49 13.76 4.88 -4.50
C ALA A 49 14.96 4.30 -5.28
N ALA A 50 15.16 2.99 -5.18
CA ALA A 50 16.19 2.26 -5.90
C ALA A 50 15.77 1.83 -7.32
N ASP A 51 14.49 1.92 -7.68
CA ASP A 51 13.99 1.57 -9.01
C ASP A 51 14.47 2.60 -10.06
N ASP A 52 15.16 2.12 -11.10
CA ASP A 52 15.69 2.95 -12.19
C ASP A 52 14.61 3.82 -12.85
N ALA A 53 13.35 3.38 -12.86
CA ALA A 53 12.24 4.16 -13.40
C ALA A 53 11.98 5.46 -12.61
N TRP A 54 12.27 5.45 -11.31
CA TRP A 54 11.98 6.56 -10.38
C TRP A 54 13.22 7.33 -9.92
N GLN A 55 14.42 6.76 -10.00
CA GLN A 55 15.66 7.40 -9.54
C GLN A 55 15.82 8.85 -10.03
N ARG A 56 15.47 9.14 -11.30
CA ARG A 56 15.58 10.50 -11.87
C ARG A 56 14.64 11.52 -11.22
N PHE A 57 13.54 11.05 -10.64
CA PHE A 57 12.51 11.89 -10.00
C PHE A 57 12.69 11.98 -8.48
N LEU A 58 13.56 11.15 -7.90
CA LEU A 58 13.82 11.08 -6.47
C LEU A 58 15.27 11.48 -6.10
N PRO A 59 15.84 12.57 -6.63
CA PRO A 59 17.23 12.93 -6.36
C PRO A 59 17.46 13.23 -4.88
N GLY A 60 18.32 12.43 -4.24
CA GLY A 60 18.65 12.59 -2.82
C GLY A 60 17.51 12.23 -1.86
N TYR A 61 16.44 11.62 -2.35
CA TYR A 61 15.34 11.16 -1.50
C TYR A 61 15.82 10.07 -0.54
N THR A 62 15.45 10.21 0.72
CA THR A 62 15.60 9.17 1.74
C THR A 62 14.23 8.93 2.35
N PRO A 63 13.74 7.68 2.43
CA PRO A 63 12.46 7.39 3.05
C PRO A 63 12.36 7.93 4.47
N PRO A 64 11.20 8.48 4.87
CA PRO A 64 10.98 8.97 6.22
C PRO A 64 11.28 7.90 7.28
N SER A 65 11.62 8.33 8.48
CA SER A 65 11.85 7.43 9.60
C SER A 65 10.56 6.70 10.00
N VAL A 66 10.69 5.56 10.70
CA VAL A 66 9.51 4.80 11.17
C VAL A 66 8.55 5.67 12.00
N PRO A 67 9.00 6.52 12.94
CA PRO A 67 8.09 7.44 13.65
C PRO A 67 7.35 8.42 12.75
N GLU A 68 8.01 8.98 11.72
CA GLU A 68 7.39 9.92 10.78
C GLU A 68 6.35 9.22 9.89
N ILE A 69 6.65 8.00 9.41
CA ILE A 69 5.68 7.18 8.67
C ILE A 69 4.46 6.92 9.55
N ARG A 70 4.65 6.47 10.80
CA ARG A 70 3.53 6.23 11.72
C ARG A 70 2.67 7.47 11.95
N ALA A 71 3.29 8.64 12.07
CA ALA A 71 2.57 9.90 12.24
C ALA A 71 1.80 10.34 10.98
N SER A 72 2.12 9.78 9.82
CA SER A 72 1.46 10.05 8.54
C SER A 72 0.31 9.10 8.24
N LEU A 73 0.13 8.04 9.07
CA LEU A 73 -0.86 6.99 8.85
C LEU A 73 -2.15 7.24 9.63
N GLU A 74 -3.26 7.14 8.92
CA GLU A 74 -4.62 7.22 9.45
C GLU A 74 -5.30 5.85 9.35
N ALA A 75 -6.12 5.52 10.35
CA ALA A 75 -6.83 4.25 10.39
C ALA A 75 -7.96 4.20 9.32
N VAL A 76 -8.11 3.05 8.70
CA VAL A 76 -9.18 2.77 7.73
C VAL A 76 -10.10 1.70 8.29
N GLU A 77 -11.40 1.95 8.24
CA GLU A 77 -12.39 0.94 8.59
C GLU A 77 -12.27 -0.28 7.66
N THR A 78 -12.25 -1.49 8.23
CA THR A 78 -12.04 -2.74 7.47
C THR A 78 -13.03 -2.91 6.32
N HIS A 79 -14.26 -2.43 6.46
CA HIS A 79 -15.27 -2.49 5.38
C HIS A 79 -14.94 -1.61 4.17
N ALA A 80 -14.08 -0.60 4.33
CA ALA A 80 -13.63 0.30 3.27
C ALA A 80 -12.34 -0.18 2.60
N ALA A 81 -11.57 -1.05 3.26
CA ALA A 81 -10.24 -1.49 2.82
C ALA A 81 -10.23 -2.07 1.40
N ALA A 82 -11.20 -2.91 1.03
CA ALA A 82 -11.23 -3.54 -0.29
C ALA A 82 -11.44 -2.51 -1.41
N SER A 83 -12.36 -1.57 -1.21
CA SER A 83 -12.60 -0.49 -2.17
C SER A 83 -11.39 0.43 -2.30
N PHE A 84 -10.76 0.76 -1.18
CA PHE A 84 -9.55 1.60 -1.17
C PHE A 84 -8.39 0.90 -1.89
N LEU A 85 -8.15 -0.37 -1.59
CA LEU A 85 -7.09 -1.16 -2.21
C LEU A 85 -7.28 -1.26 -3.72
N ALA A 86 -8.52 -1.48 -4.17
CA ALA A 86 -8.86 -1.49 -5.58
C ALA A 86 -8.63 -0.13 -6.24
N GLN A 87 -8.92 0.98 -5.54
CA GLN A 87 -8.66 2.33 -6.04
C GLN A 87 -7.16 2.59 -6.23
N VAL A 88 -6.34 2.27 -5.22
CA VAL A 88 -4.87 2.38 -5.28
C VAL A 88 -4.30 1.57 -6.46
N ALA A 89 -4.85 0.38 -6.71
CA ALA A 89 -4.39 -0.48 -7.79
C ALA A 89 -4.86 -0.03 -9.19
N ALA A 90 -6.07 0.52 -9.30
CA ALA A 90 -6.72 0.73 -10.59
C ALA A 90 -6.72 2.17 -11.08
N VAL A 91 -6.81 3.17 -10.20
CA VAL A 91 -7.10 4.56 -10.55
C VAL A 91 -5.83 5.39 -10.52
N ASP A 92 -5.46 6.02 -11.64
CA ASP A 92 -4.30 6.92 -11.68
C ASP A 92 -4.50 8.15 -10.77
N LEU A 93 -3.48 8.49 -9.97
CA LEU A 93 -3.54 9.59 -8.99
C LEU A 93 -3.69 10.97 -9.63
N VAL A 94 -3.07 11.16 -10.79
CA VAL A 94 -3.00 12.48 -11.47
C VAL A 94 -4.16 12.61 -12.46
N TRP A 95 -4.52 11.52 -13.14
CA TRP A 95 -5.62 11.47 -14.09
C TRP A 95 -6.64 10.39 -13.71
N PRO A 96 -7.64 10.71 -12.88
CA PRO A 96 -8.67 9.75 -12.46
C PRO A 96 -9.51 9.16 -13.61
N SER A 97 -9.41 9.67 -14.83
CA SER A 97 -10.00 9.07 -16.04
C SER A 97 -9.16 7.92 -16.61
N HIS A 98 -7.88 7.84 -16.27
CA HIS A 98 -6.99 6.76 -16.65
C HIS A 98 -7.03 5.64 -15.61
N ARG A 99 -6.82 4.42 -16.10
CA ARG A 99 -6.84 3.20 -15.31
C ARG A 99 -5.55 2.41 -15.55
N HIS A 100 -4.92 1.97 -14.49
CA HIS A 100 -3.77 1.04 -14.55
C HIS A 100 -4.23 -0.40 -14.73
N LEU A 101 -5.37 -0.74 -14.12
CA LEU A 101 -5.95 -2.07 -14.12
C LEU A 101 -7.47 -1.98 -14.36
N PRO A 102 -8.12 -2.97 -15.02
CA PRO A 102 -9.57 -3.03 -15.08
C PRO A 102 -10.17 -3.05 -13.67
N VAL A 103 -11.19 -2.21 -13.45
CA VAL A 103 -11.83 -2.03 -12.12
C VAL A 103 -12.31 -3.35 -11.54
N GLU A 104 -12.98 -4.19 -12.34
CA GLU A 104 -13.48 -5.49 -11.88
C GLU A 104 -12.37 -6.44 -11.43
N THR A 105 -11.20 -6.38 -12.08
CA THR A 105 -10.04 -7.19 -11.69
C THR A 105 -9.49 -6.69 -10.35
N ALA A 106 -9.32 -5.37 -10.21
CA ALA A 106 -8.83 -4.75 -8.99
C ALA A 106 -9.75 -5.02 -7.79
N GLU A 107 -11.06 -4.83 -7.96
CA GLU A 107 -12.06 -5.06 -6.92
C GLU A 107 -12.08 -6.54 -6.48
N ARG A 108 -12.00 -7.46 -7.45
CA ARG A 108 -12.01 -8.89 -7.14
C ARG A 108 -10.75 -9.32 -6.41
N ALA A 109 -9.57 -8.85 -6.82
CA ALA A 109 -8.32 -9.18 -6.13
C ALA A 109 -8.29 -8.55 -4.73
N ALA A 110 -8.65 -7.27 -4.61
CA ALA A 110 -8.71 -6.57 -3.33
C ALA A 110 -9.68 -7.23 -2.34
N ALA A 111 -10.87 -7.65 -2.80
CA ALA A 111 -11.83 -8.36 -1.96
C ALA A 111 -11.28 -9.69 -1.43
N ARG A 112 -10.51 -10.44 -2.23
CA ARG A 112 -9.87 -11.68 -1.79
C ARG A 112 -8.79 -11.40 -0.74
N VAL A 113 -7.93 -10.39 -0.96
CA VAL A 113 -6.91 -9.97 0.03
C VAL A 113 -7.54 -9.62 1.38
N VAL A 114 -8.56 -8.76 1.39
CA VAL A 114 -9.25 -8.37 2.63
C VAL A 114 -9.93 -9.56 3.29
N SER A 115 -10.54 -10.46 2.50
CA SER A 115 -11.15 -11.67 3.02
C SER A 115 -10.12 -12.63 3.63
N LEU A 116 -8.91 -12.72 3.07
CA LEU A 116 -7.84 -13.58 3.55
C LEU A 116 -7.24 -13.08 4.87
N LEU A 117 -7.05 -11.77 5.03
CA LEU A 117 -6.64 -11.17 6.31
C LEU A 117 -7.78 -11.18 7.36
N GLY A 118 -9.03 -11.24 6.90
CA GLY A 118 -10.19 -11.44 7.76
C GLY A 118 -10.72 -10.15 8.39
N SER A 119 -11.88 -10.27 9.05
CA SER A 119 -12.63 -9.12 9.56
C SER A 119 -11.99 -8.41 10.76
N ALA A 120 -11.06 -9.07 11.44
CA ALA A 120 -10.30 -8.48 12.55
C ALA A 120 -9.04 -7.74 12.08
N ALA A 121 -8.75 -7.77 10.78
CA ALA A 121 -7.60 -7.07 10.22
C ALA A 121 -7.71 -5.56 10.43
N THR A 122 -6.55 -4.96 10.68
CA THR A 122 -6.38 -3.52 10.88
C THR A 122 -5.74 -2.91 9.64
N TRP A 123 -6.18 -1.70 9.29
CA TRP A 123 -5.83 -1.04 8.03
C TRP A 123 -5.46 0.41 8.25
N TRP A 124 -4.49 0.88 7.47
CA TRP A 124 -4.01 2.25 7.49
C TRP A 124 -3.74 2.78 6.09
N THR A 125 -3.91 4.09 5.93
CA THR A 125 -3.58 4.84 4.72
C THR A 125 -2.84 6.11 5.08
N ASN A 126 -2.16 6.73 4.11
CA ASN A 126 -1.62 8.07 4.29
C ASN A 126 -2.60 9.18 3.86
N HIS A 127 -3.86 8.84 3.61
CA HIS A 127 -4.92 9.81 3.36
C HIS A 127 -5.55 10.30 4.67
N ASP A 128 -5.66 11.61 4.82
CA ASP A 128 -6.37 12.27 5.91
C ASP A 128 -7.88 12.05 5.75
N ALA A 129 -8.47 11.33 6.71
CA ALA A 129 -9.90 10.99 6.70
C ALA A 129 -10.83 12.20 6.87
N GLY A 130 -10.34 13.31 7.42
CA GLY A 130 -11.13 14.51 7.73
C GLY A 130 -11.22 15.52 6.58
N CYS A 131 -10.21 15.58 5.71
CA CYS A 131 -10.15 16.56 4.61
C CYS A 131 -9.77 15.98 3.25
N GLY A 132 -9.43 14.69 3.16
CA GLY A 132 -9.02 14.04 1.92
C GLY A 132 -7.64 14.47 1.42
N ALA A 133 -6.86 15.16 2.25
CA ALA A 133 -5.47 15.47 1.95
C ALA A 133 -4.61 14.20 2.04
N VAL A 134 -3.45 14.19 1.38
CA VAL A 134 -2.50 13.08 1.46
C VAL A 134 -1.28 13.52 2.25
N ASN A 135 -0.96 12.78 3.30
CA ASN A 135 0.30 12.87 4.03
C ASN A 135 1.38 12.15 3.20
N GLY A 136 1.90 12.83 2.18
CA GLY A 136 2.84 12.25 1.22
C GLY A 136 4.07 11.65 1.90
N LEU A 137 4.41 10.42 1.50
CA LEU A 137 5.60 9.70 1.99
C LEU A 137 6.81 9.90 1.07
N THR A 138 6.56 10.42 -0.13
CA THR A 138 7.53 10.73 -1.18
C THR A 138 7.41 12.21 -1.59
N PRO A 139 8.41 12.77 -2.29
CA PRO A 139 8.28 14.11 -2.87
C PRO A 139 7.40 14.14 -4.13
N LEU A 140 6.82 13.00 -4.54
CA LEU A 140 5.91 12.86 -5.67
C LEU A 140 4.48 12.59 -5.16
N PHE A 141 3.52 12.38 -6.07
CA PHE A 141 2.21 11.89 -5.66
C PHE A 141 2.32 10.42 -5.27
N ASP A 142 1.85 10.10 -4.08
CA ASP A 142 1.75 8.73 -3.62
C ASP A 142 0.40 8.45 -2.93
N SER A 143 0.02 7.19 -2.93
CA SER A 143 -1.17 6.72 -2.23
C SER A 143 -0.92 5.32 -1.70
N LEU A 144 -1.01 5.18 -0.38
CA LEU A 144 -0.72 3.96 0.34
C LEU A 144 -2.00 3.37 0.95
N LEU A 145 -2.11 2.04 0.87
CA LEU A 145 -2.91 1.26 1.80
C LEU A 145 -2.07 0.12 2.39
N ALA A 146 -2.13 -0.04 3.70
CA ALA A 146 -1.43 -1.05 4.46
C ALA A 146 -2.42 -1.81 5.35
N GLY A 147 -2.30 -3.14 5.43
CA GLY A 147 -3.19 -3.98 6.23
C GLY A 147 -2.47 -5.13 6.91
N THR A 148 -3.00 -5.59 8.03
CA THR A 148 -2.47 -6.75 8.78
C THR A 148 -3.54 -7.48 9.58
N ASP A 149 -3.40 -8.81 9.68
CA ASP A 149 -4.16 -9.69 10.60
C ASP A 149 -3.42 -9.95 11.93
N GLY A 150 -2.26 -9.31 12.14
CA GLY A 150 -1.35 -9.54 13.28
C GLY A 150 -0.29 -10.62 13.04
N VAL A 151 -0.27 -11.27 11.88
CA VAL A 151 0.73 -12.28 11.50
C VAL A 151 1.27 -12.00 10.09
N HIS A 152 0.37 -11.69 9.17
CA HIS A 152 0.63 -11.36 7.78
C HIS A 152 0.34 -9.88 7.55
N PHE A 153 1.11 -9.26 6.65
CA PHE A 153 0.86 -7.91 6.20
C PHE A 153 0.72 -7.87 4.68
N VAL A 154 0.01 -6.83 4.21
CA VAL A 154 -0.05 -6.44 2.81
C VAL A 154 0.11 -4.92 2.71
N LEU A 155 0.83 -4.48 1.68
CA LEU A 155 1.05 -3.08 1.35
C LEU A 155 0.79 -2.89 -0.15
N ALA A 156 0.07 -1.83 -0.51
CA ALA A 156 0.00 -1.33 -1.88
C ALA A 156 0.31 0.16 -1.86
N LEU A 157 1.32 0.57 -2.62
CA LEU A 157 1.73 1.95 -2.77
C LEU A 157 1.74 2.32 -4.26
N GLN A 158 0.89 3.27 -4.62
CA GLN A 158 0.87 3.86 -5.94
C GLN A 158 1.77 5.10 -5.99
N MET A 159 2.54 5.22 -7.08
CA MET A 159 3.42 6.35 -7.38
C MET A 159 2.98 7.03 -8.67
N ALA A 160 2.98 8.37 -8.69
CA ALA A 160 2.76 9.15 -9.89
C ALA A 160 3.63 10.42 -9.94
N ASP A 161 4.11 10.75 -11.14
CA ASP A 161 4.71 12.03 -11.49
C ASP A 161 3.70 12.96 -12.18
N ASP A 162 3.84 14.28 -11.99
CA ASP A 162 3.01 15.34 -12.63
C ASP A 162 3.32 15.49 -14.13
#